data_AF-R5MLP0-F1
#
_entry.id   AF-R5MLP0-F1
#
_cell.length_a   1.000
_cell.length_b   1.000
_cell.length_c   1.000
_cell.angle_alpha   90.00
_cell.angle_beta   90.00
_cell.angle_gamma   90.00
#
_symmetry.space_group_name_H-M   'P 1'
#
loop_
_entity.id
_entity.type
_entity.pdbx_description
1 polymer ?
#
loop_
_entity_poly.entity_id
_entity_poly.type
_entity_poly.pdbx_seq_one_letter_code
_entity_poly.pdbx_strand_id
1 'polypeptide(L)'
;MKRKTSKFFAALISVIVAVSVLTVTGFAADTKGLSSGLKKYLSNPENTQFDFSDTSVVDNDADWTVFVLSRCGEKDVYPEYSEYINNAVKENYASLKPSDLARIALSVKAYGLDPENIGGKDLISALKSVDYSSQTYMSSITYPLTALNFAEENISAEMLDTMLKTIIAGQQSDGGFPYCTVDMGYGISSDVDTTAMTVQALAKYYNTDERVKDSVDKALAYIKTQQFDDGSFGYVAWNSKSGESTSQVIIALCMLGIDPTGSEYSKADGNPVSALAQFVDSSTGAALDYSNQPNTLSSYQMLMALNSYERLKNGEANIYTFEHAPTPEPGSDKTSGTTSVTKTETAEATTVKTVDIPRTGSSNIILMSSAALMVLSGVIIASKKNNEEQ
;
A
#
# COMPACT_ATOMS: atom_id res chain seq x y z
N MET A 1 -3.33 3.49 69.93
CA MET A 1 -4.39 3.82 68.94
C MET A 1 -3.79 4.36 67.63
N LYS A 2 -2.93 3.60 66.93
CA LYS A 2 -2.18 4.07 65.74
C LYS A 2 -1.95 2.99 64.66
N ARG A 3 -2.72 1.89 64.66
CA ARG A 3 -2.48 0.73 63.79
C ARG A 3 -3.65 0.31 62.89
N LYS A 4 -4.78 1.04 62.93
CA LYS A 4 -5.98 0.74 62.13
C LYS A 4 -6.18 1.66 60.91
N THR A 5 -5.48 2.79 60.81
CA THR A 5 -5.64 3.77 59.71
C THR A 5 -4.78 3.48 58.48
N SER A 6 -3.72 2.67 58.60
CA SER A 6 -2.82 2.35 57.48
C SER A 6 -3.38 1.31 56.50
N LYS A 7 -4.24 0.39 56.95
CA LYS A 7 -4.83 -0.64 56.07
C LYS A 7 -5.97 -0.12 55.21
N PHE A 8 -6.64 0.97 55.62
CA PHE A 8 -7.70 1.61 54.85
C PHE A 8 -7.15 2.45 53.69
N PHE A 9 -5.99 3.07 53.85
CA PHE A 9 -5.35 3.86 52.78
C PHE A 9 -4.72 2.99 51.69
N ALA A 10 -4.16 1.83 52.05
CA ALA A 10 -3.63 0.87 51.07
C ALA A 10 -4.75 0.23 50.23
N ALA A 11 -5.90 -0.07 50.83
CA ALA A 11 -7.06 -0.63 50.11
C ALA A 11 -7.70 0.40 49.15
N LEU A 12 -7.72 1.69 49.50
CA LEU A 12 -8.29 2.74 48.65
C LEU A 12 -7.41 3.05 47.43
N ILE A 13 -6.08 3.00 47.57
CA ILE A 13 -5.14 3.16 46.46
C ILE A 13 -5.17 1.94 45.53
N SER A 14 -5.29 0.72 46.08
CA SER A 14 -5.46 -0.49 45.26
C SER A 14 -6.79 -0.52 44.50
N VAL A 15 -7.87 0.06 45.03
CA VAL A 15 -9.15 0.21 44.31
C VAL A 15 -9.08 1.30 43.24
N ILE A 16 -8.36 2.41 43.48
CA ILE A 16 -8.17 3.45 42.45
C ILE A 16 -7.27 2.94 41.31
N VAL A 17 -6.23 2.15 41.60
CA VAL A 17 -5.38 1.52 40.57
C VAL A 17 -6.10 0.37 39.85
N ALA A 18 -6.99 -0.36 40.53
CA ALA A 18 -7.79 -1.42 39.90
C ALA A 18 -8.97 -0.90 39.07
N VAL A 19 -9.50 0.29 39.38
CA VAL A 19 -10.59 0.93 38.61
C VAL A 19 -10.04 1.72 37.40
N SER A 20 -8.78 2.16 37.41
CA SER A 20 -8.14 2.76 36.23
C SER A 20 -7.75 1.77 35.11
N VAL A 21 -7.93 0.46 35.33
CA VAL A 21 -7.62 -0.58 34.31
C VAL A 21 -8.89 -1.11 33.61
N LEU A 22 -10.08 -0.57 33.92
CA LEU A 22 -11.35 -1.21 33.53
C LEU A 22 -12.28 -0.41 32.60
N THR A 23 -11.80 0.64 31.93
CA THR A 23 -12.53 1.24 30.80
C THR A 23 -11.59 1.83 29.75
N VAL A 24 -10.69 1.02 29.17
CA VAL A 24 -10.45 1.20 27.73
C VAL A 24 -11.52 0.35 27.08
N THR A 25 -12.70 0.93 26.85
CA THR A 25 -13.58 0.40 25.83
C THR A 25 -12.76 0.51 24.54
N GLY A 26 -12.06 -0.56 24.18
CA GLY A 26 -11.46 -0.67 22.87
C GLY A 26 -12.59 -0.36 21.89
N PHE A 27 -12.43 0.69 21.10
CA PHE A 27 -13.33 0.98 19.99
C PHE A 27 -13.19 -0.18 19.00
N ALA A 28 -13.93 -1.26 19.26
CA ALA A 28 -14.05 -2.38 18.34
C ALA A 28 -14.95 -1.89 17.21
N ALA A 29 -14.34 -1.24 16.21
CA ALA A 29 -15.04 -0.99 14.97
C ALA A 29 -15.51 -2.32 14.39
N ASP A 30 -16.69 -2.30 13.77
CA ASP A 30 -17.20 -3.44 13.01
C ASP A 30 -16.39 -3.57 11.71
N THR A 31 -15.14 -4.02 11.83
CA THR A 31 -14.21 -4.18 10.71
C THR A 31 -14.75 -5.18 9.70
N LYS A 32 -15.51 -6.19 10.14
CA LYS A 32 -16.18 -7.16 9.28
C LYS A 32 -17.28 -6.52 8.45
N GLY A 33 -18.12 -5.69 9.06
CA GLY A 33 -19.14 -4.90 8.36
C GLY A 33 -18.53 -3.95 7.34
N LEU A 34 -17.51 -3.18 7.73
CA LEU A 34 -16.79 -2.27 6.83
C LEU A 34 -16.16 -3.01 5.64
N SER A 35 -15.40 -4.08 5.91
CA SER A 35 -14.77 -4.91 4.87
C SER A 35 -15.83 -5.49 3.93
N SER A 36 -16.94 -6.00 4.46
CA SER A 36 -18.02 -6.55 3.63
C SER A 36 -18.68 -5.51 2.74
N GLY A 37 -18.89 -4.29 3.25
CA GLY A 37 -19.44 -3.16 2.49
C GLY A 37 -18.52 -2.75 1.35
N LEU A 38 -17.23 -2.58 1.64
CA LEU A 38 -16.21 -2.20 0.65
C LEU A 38 -16.05 -3.28 -0.43
N LYS A 39 -16.01 -4.56 -0.05
CA LYS A 39 -15.99 -5.67 -1.02
C LYS A 39 -17.22 -5.64 -1.91
N LYS A 40 -18.42 -5.49 -1.34
CA LYS A 40 -19.66 -5.40 -2.13
C LYS A 40 -19.64 -4.22 -3.10
N TYR A 41 -19.13 -3.06 -2.66
CA TYR A 41 -19.02 -1.88 -3.52
C TYR A 41 -18.06 -2.15 -4.69
N LEU A 42 -16.85 -2.64 -4.38
CA LEU A 42 -15.78 -2.93 -5.34
C LEU A 42 -16.06 -4.14 -6.22
N SER A 43 -16.99 -5.03 -5.87
CA SER A 43 -17.38 -6.17 -6.69
C SER A 43 -18.56 -5.89 -7.62
N ASN A 44 -19.12 -4.66 -7.59
CA ASN A 44 -20.22 -4.28 -8.46
C ASN A 44 -19.69 -3.44 -9.65
N PRO A 45 -19.74 -3.96 -10.88
CA PRO A 45 -19.33 -3.21 -12.08
C PRO A 45 -20.09 -1.90 -12.29
N GLU A 46 -21.34 -1.77 -11.81
CA GLU A 46 -22.09 -0.51 -11.90
C GLU A 46 -21.51 0.59 -11.01
N ASN A 47 -20.84 0.21 -9.92
CA ASN A 47 -20.18 1.15 -9.03
C ASN A 47 -18.81 1.56 -9.57
N THR A 48 -18.01 0.57 -9.99
CA THR A 48 -16.62 0.81 -10.40
C THR A 48 -16.49 1.35 -11.82
N GLN A 49 -17.45 1.01 -12.70
CA GLN A 49 -17.50 1.46 -14.10
C GLN A 49 -16.22 1.11 -14.90
N PHE A 50 -15.53 0.03 -14.52
CA PHE A 50 -14.38 -0.45 -15.28
C PHE A 50 -14.79 -0.88 -16.69
N ASP A 51 -14.16 -0.31 -17.70
CA ASP A 51 -14.33 -0.73 -19.09
C ASP A 51 -13.17 -1.65 -19.50
N PHE A 52 -13.33 -2.95 -19.23
CA PHE A 52 -12.33 -3.96 -19.62
C PHE A 52 -12.23 -4.17 -21.14
N SER A 53 -13.07 -3.52 -21.95
CA SER A 53 -12.93 -3.52 -23.40
C SER A 53 -12.00 -2.41 -23.91
N ASP A 54 -11.81 -1.33 -23.14
CA ASP A 54 -10.87 -0.26 -23.47
C ASP A 54 -9.45 -0.65 -23.05
N THR A 55 -8.67 -1.12 -24.02
CA THR A 55 -7.27 -1.53 -23.83
C THR A 55 -6.28 -0.43 -24.18
N SER A 56 -6.76 0.77 -24.54
CA SER A 56 -5.92 1.91 -24.89
C SER A 56 -5.17 2.50 -23.68
N VAL A 57 -5.57 2.12 -22.47
CA VAL A 57 -4.93 2.50 -21.21
C VAL A 57 -4.87 1.31 -20.25
N VAL A 58 -3.86 1.29 -19.38
CA VAL A 58 -3.84 0.40 -18.23
C VAL A 58 -4.48 1.12 -17.04
N ASP A 59 -5.62 0.62 -16.59
CA ASP A 59 -6.48 1.22 -15.57
C ASP A 59 -5.94 0.89 -14.17
N ASN A 60 -5.51 1.94 -13.48
CA ASN A 60 -4.93 1.83 -12.16
C ASN A 60 -5.92 1.34 -11.11
N ASP A 61 -7.17 1.78 -11.18
CA ASP A 61 -8.19 1.47 -10.19
C ASP A 61 -8.67 0.04 -10.38
N ALA A 62 -8.76 -0.44 -11.61
CA ALA A 62 -9.02 -1.84 -11.91
C ALA A 62 -7.92 -2.75 -11.34
N ASP A 63 -6.64 -2.44 -11.60
CA ASP A 63 -5.50 -3.23 -11.11
C ASP A 63 -5.49 -3.35 -9.57
N TRP A 64 -5.62 -2.22 -8.87
CA TRP A 64 -5.62 -2.22 -7.39
C TRP A 64 -6.86 -2.88 -6.79
N THR A 65 -8.02 -2.71 -7.43
CA THR A 65 -9.25 -3.38 -7.01
C THR A 65 -9.12 -4.89 -7.16
N VAL A 66 -8.63 -5.36 -8.32
CA VAL A 66 -8.38 -6.79 -8.55
C VAL A 66 -7.34 -7.33 -7.58
N PHE A 67 -6.27 -6.58 -7.31
CA PHE A 67 -5.27 -6.96 -6.31
C PHE A 67 -5.91 -7.21 -4.95
N VAL A 68 -6.62 -6.23 -4.39
CA VAL A 68 -7.17 -6.36 -3.03
C VAL A 68 -8.26 -7.43 -2.94
N LEU A 69 -9.16 -7.51 -3.93
CA LEU A 69 -10.20 -8.54 -3.97
C LEU A 69 -9.57 -9.94 -4.01
N SER A 70 -8.51 -10.12 -4.81
CA SER A 70 -7.76 -11.37 -4.87
C SER A 70 -7.10 -11.71 -3.52
N ARG A 71 -6.55 -10.71 -2.80
CA ARG A 71 -5.99 -10.90 -1.44
C ARG A 71 -7.06 -11.17 -0.38
N CYS A 72 -8.31 -10.78 -0.64
CA CYS A 72 -9.49 -11.14 0.16
C CYS A 72 -10.11 -12.49 -0.24
N GLY A 73 -9.58 -13.19 -1.25
CA GLY A 73 -10.09 -14.48 -1.73
C GLY A 73 -11.20 -14.39 -2.79
N GLU A 74 -11.52 -13.19 -3.27
CA GLU A 74 -12.60 -12.92 -4.24
C GLU A 74 -12.04 -12.82 -5.68
N LYS A 75 -11.40 -13.89 -6.17
CA LYS A 75 -10.66 -13.85 -7.46
C LYS A 75 -11.56 -13.81 -8.69
N ASP A 76 -12.77 -14.36 -8.60
CA ASP A 76 -13.65 -14.54 -9.76
C ASP A 76 -14.59 -13.35 -10.02
N VAL A 77 -14.39 -12.21 -9.34
CA VAL A 77 -15.26 -11.03 -9.44
C VAL A 77 -15.19 -10.37 -10.83
N TYR A 78 -13.99 -10.31 -11.41
CA TYR A 78 -13.72 -9.69 -12.70
C TYR A 78 -13.07 -10.69 -13.65
N PRO A 79 -13.83 -11.65 -14.23
CA PRO A 79 -13.28 -12.67 -15.12
C PRO A 79 -12.65 -12.11 -16.40
N GLU A 80 -13.07 -10.91 -16.83
CA GLU A 80 -12.57 -10.20 -18.01
C GLU A 80 -11.14 -9.66 -17.82
N TYR A 81 -10.70 -9.49 -16.56
CA TYR A 81 -9.42 -8.85 -16.24
C TYR A 81 -8.23 -9.52 -16.91
N SER A 82 -8.22 -10.85 -17.02
CA SER A 82 -7.12 -11.59 -17.65
C SER A 82 -6.94 -11.24 -19.13
N GLU A 83 -8.02 -11.20 -19.89
CA GLU A 83 -7.96 -10.83 -21.31
C GLU A 83 -7.61 -9.35 -21.47
N TYR A 84 -8.26 -8.49 -20.68
CA TYR A 84 -8.01 -7.07 -20.62
C TYR A 84 -6.53 -6.76 -20.39
N ILE A 85 -5.93 -7.25 -19.30
CA ILE A 85 -4.58 -6.85 -18.90
C ILE A 85 -3.53 -7.34 -19.89
N ASN A 86 -3.75 -8.52 -20.51
CA ASN A 86 -2.89 -9.02 -21.57
C ASN A 86 -2.90 -8.09 -22.80
N ASN A 87 -4.07 -7.62 -23.23
CA ASN A 87 -4.19 -6.72 -24.37
C ASN A 87 -3.66 -5.32 -24.03
N ALA A 88 -4.07 -4.75 -22.89
CA ALA A 88 -3.64 -3.43 -22.45
C ALA A 88 -2.12 -3.33 -22.28
N VAL A 89 -1.48 -4.33 -21.66
CA VAL A 89 0.00 -4.37 -21.57
C VAL A 89 0.64 -4.51 -22.94
N LYS A 90 0.13 -5.38 -23.81
CA LYS A 90 0.68 -5.57 -25.16
C LYS A 90 0.70 -4.27 -25.96
N GLU A 91 -0.36 -3.47 -25.86
CA GLU A 91 -0.51 -2.20 -26.58
C GLU A 91 0.30 -1.07 -25.96
N ASN A 92 0.40 -1.02 -24.63
CA ASN A 92 0.96 0.13 -23.91
C ASN A 92 2.36 -0.10 -23.33
N TYR A 93 2.96 -1.29 -23.49
CA TYR A 93 4.21 -1.66 -22.79
C TYR A 93 5.31 -0.61 -22.83
N ALA A 94 5.51 0.05 -23.99
CA ALA A 94 6.58 1.03 -24.17
C ALA A 94 6.39 2.34 -23.37
N SER A 95 5.17 2.64 -22.91
CA SER A 95 4.87 3.83 -22.11
C SER A 95 4.75 3.54 -20.61
N LEU A 96 4.80 2.26 -20.20
CA LEU A 96 4.67 1.87 -18.80
C LEU A 96 5.87 2.35 -17.99
N LYS A 97 5.57 2.96 -16.84
CA LYS A 97 6.57 3.41 -15.87
C LYS A 97 6.92 2.25 -14.92
N PRO A 98 8.05 2.33 -14.18
CA PRO A 98 8.37 1.34 -13.15
C PRO A 98 7.24 1.09 -12.15
N SER A 99 6.51 2.14 -11.76
CA SER A 99 5.34 2.01 -10.88
C SER A 99 4.16 1.26 -11.52
N ASP A 100 3.94 1.43 -12.82
CA ASP A 100 2.88 0.71 -13.54
C ASP A 100 3.25 -0.77 -13.67
N LEU A 101 4.49 -1.07 -14.10
CA LEU A 101 5.02 -2.43 -14.14
C LEU A 101 4.87 -3.15 -12.79
N ALA A 102 5.21 -2.46 -11.70
CA ALA A 102 5.10 -3.00 -10.35
C ALA A 102 3.64 -3.25 -9.92
N ARG A 103 2.74 -2.28 -10.16
CA ARG A 103 1.31 -2.43 -9.86
C ARG A 103 0.71 -3.62 -10.62
N ILE A 104 0.98 -3.70 -11.92
CA ILE A 104 0.47 -4.80 -12.77
C ILE A 104 1.05 -6.13 -12.29
N ALA A 105 2.35 -6.21 -11.99
CA ALA A 105 2.96 -7.43 -11.47
C ALA A 105 2.31 -7.89 -10.15
N LEU A 106 1.99 -6.96 -9.24
CA LEU A 106 1.27 -7.24 -8.00
C LEU A 106 -0.13 -7.78 -8.29
N SER A 107 -0.92 -7.08 -9.11
CA SER A 107 -2.32 -7.45 -9.39
C SER A 107 -2.43 -8.78 -10.12
N VAL A 108 -1.66 -8.99 -11.19
CA VAL A 108 -1.72 -10.21 -12.00
C VAL A 108 -1.26 -11.44 -11.22
N LYS A 109 -0.20 -11.31 -10.40
CA LYS A 109 0.27 -12.40 -9.53
C LYS A 109 -0.76 -12.74 -8.46
N ALA A 110 -1.39 -11.74 -7.82
CA ALA A 110 -2.44 -11.97 -6.84
C ALA A 110 -3.67 -12.65 -7.47
N TYR A 111 -4.05 -12.22 -8.68
CA TYR A 111 -5.13 -12.80 -9.47
C TYR A 111 -4.84 -14.24 -9.90
N GLY A 112 -3.56 -14.61 -10.04
CA GLY A 112 -3.11 -15.97 -10.37
C GLY A 112 -2.54 -16.14 -11.77
N LEU A 113 -2.22 -15.03 -12.44
CA LEU A 113 -1.47 -15.03 -13.70
C LEU A 113 0.04 -14.96 -13.43
N ASP A 114 0.80 -15.19 -14.49
CA ASP A 114 2.25 -15.13 -14.48
C ASP A 114 2.74 -13.72 -14.86
N PRO A 115 3.37 -12.95 -13.95
CA PRO A 115 3.91 -11.62 -14.27
C PRO A 115 5.08 -11.66 -15.27
N GLU A 116 5.66 -12.83 -15.54
CA GLU A 116 6.68 -13.01 -16.59
C GLU A 116 6.06 -13.17 -17.99
N ASN A 117 4.73 -13.30 -18.10
CA ASN A 117 4.04 -13.51 -19.36
C ASN A 117 2.67 -12.81 -19.42
N ILE A 118 2.68 -11.47 -19.42
CA ILE A 118 1.49 -10.64 -19.63
C ILE A 118 1.61 -9.88 -20.94
N GLY A 119 0.69 -10.10 -21.88
CA GLY A 119 0.74 -9.48 -23.21
C GLY A 119 1.98 -9.87 -24.03
N GLY A 120 2.60 -11.01 -23.71
CA GLY A 120 3.89 -11.43 -24.26
C GLY A 120 5.09 -10.64 -23.71
N LYS A 121 4.97 -10.06 -22.52
CA LYS A 121 6.00 -9.29 -21.83
C LYS A 121 6.32 -9.90 -20.48
N ASP A 122 7.61 -9.89 -20.17
CA ASP A 122 8.13 -10.22 -18.85
C ASP A 122 8.27 -8.93 -18.02
N LEU A 123 7.33 -8.72 -17.10
CA LEU A 123 7.31 -7.53 -16.26
C LEU A 123 8.39 -7.59 -15.16
N ILE A 124 8.76 -8.78 -14.73
CA ILE A 124 9.78 -9.00 -13.71
C ILE A 124 11.17 -8.64 -14.27
N SER A 125 11.51 -9.15 -15.44
CA SER A 125 12.75 -8.77 -16.14
C SER A 125 12.78 -7.27 -16.44
N ALA A 126 11.63 -6.67 -16.80
CA ALA A 126 11.54 -5.24 -17.01
C ALA A 126 11.88 -4.45 -15.73
N LEU A 127 11.29 -4.81 -14.59
CA LEU A 127 11.60 -4.20 -13.29
C LEU A 127 13.09 -4.37 -12.95
N LYS A 128 13.66 -5.57 -13.13
CA LYS A 128 15.09 -5.83 -12.91
C LYS A 128 16.02 -5.06 -13.86
N SER A 129 15.52 -4.50 -14.96
CA SER A 129 16.31 -3.68 -15.89
C SER A 129 16.27 -2.18 -15.60
N VAL A 130 15.45 -1.74 -14.63
CA VAL A 130 15.32 -0.33 -14.27
C VAL A 130 16.60 0.18 -13.59
N ASP A 131 17.08 1.33 -14.05
CA ASP A 131 18.09 2.10 -13.32
C ASP A 131 17.46 2.82 -12.12
N TYR A 132 17.47 2.14 -10.97
CA TYR A 132 16.94 2.67 -9.71
C TYR A 132 17.79 3.80 -9.09
N SER A 133 19.02 4.00 -9.55
CA SER A 133 19.87 5.07 -9.02
C SER A 133 19.44 6.47 -9.51
N SER A 134 18.61 6.52 -10.56
CA SER A 134 18.18 7.77 -11.19
C SER A 134 16.69 8.07 -11.07
N GLN A 135 15.92 7.23 -10.36
CA GLN A 135 14.50 7.47 -10.14
C GLN A 135 14.28 8.56 -9.09
N THR A 136 13.39 9.50 -9.37
CA THR A 136 13.11 10.63 -8.48
C THR A 136 11.76 10.55 -7.80
N TYR A 137 10.77 9.92 -8.44
CA TYR A 137 9.48 9.63 -7.81
C TYR A 137 9.62 8.43 -6.88
N MET A 138 9.19 8.58 -5.62
CA MET A 138 9.29 7.50 -4.64
C MET A 138 8.55 6.24 -5.11
N SER A 139 7.38 6.40 -5.71
CA SER A 139 6.58 5.31 -6.29
C SER A 139 7.30 4.51 -7.39
N SER A 140 8.26 5.12 -8.09
CA SER A 140 9.06 4.44 -9.12
C SER A 140 10.18 3.57 -8.56
N ILE A 141 10.32 3.50 -7.23
CA ILE A 141 11.30 2.65 -6.54
C ILE A 141 10.62 1.79 -5.47
N THR A 142 9.73 2.38 -4.66
CA THR A 142 9.05 1.67 -3.57
C THR A 142 8.11 0.59 -4.09
N TYR A 143 7.28 0.87 -5.10
CA TYR A 143 6.42 -0.16 -5.69
C TYR A 143 7.22 -1.28 -6.37
N PRO A 144 8.25 -1.00 -7.19
CA PRO A 144 9.13 -2.06 -7.70
C PRO A 144 9.76 -2.95 -6.63
N LEU A 145 10.25 -2.37 -5.52
CA LEU A 145 10.81 -3.16 -4.43
C LEU A 145 9.75 -4.07 -3.81
N THR A 146 8.55 -3.55 -3.60
CA THR A 146 7.40 -4.32 -3.10
C THR A 146 7.01 -5.43 -4.08
N ALA A 147 6.91 -5.14 -5.37
CA ALA A 147 6.52 -6.11 -6.40
C ALA A 147 7.54 -7.24 -6.56
N LEU A 148 8.84 -6.92 -6.61
CA LEU A 148 9.90 -7.92 -6.67
C LEU A 148 9.91 -8.82 -5.42
N ASN A 149 9.67 -8.24 -4.24
CA ASN A 149 9.53 -9.01 -3.01
C ASN A 149 8.28 -9.89 -3.00
N PHE A 150 7.16 -9.38 -3.50
CA PHE A 150 5.90 -10.11 -3.57
C PHE A 150 5.97 -11.28 -4.57
N ALA A 151 6.64 -11.09 -5.70
CA ALA A 151 6.83 -12.14 -6.70
C ALA A 151 7.84 -13.22 -6.25
N GLU A 152 8.46 -13.08 -5.07
CA GLU A 152 9.50 -13.97 -4.53
C GLU A 152 10.75 -14.05 -5.42
N GLU A 153 11.05 -12.94 -6.10
CA GLU A 153 12.14 -12.87 -7.05
C GLU A 153 13.50 -12.75 -6.37
N ASN A 154 14.52 -13.33 -7.00
CA ASN A 154 15.90 -13.13 -6.59
C ASN A 154 16.37 -11.72 -7.01
N ILE A 155 16.34 -10.79 -6.07
CA ILE A 155 16.92 -9.45 -6.22
C ILE A 155 18.42 -9.57 -5.95
N SER A 156 19.27 -9.18 -6.91
CA SER A 156 20.72 -9.20 -6.69
C SER A 156 21.10 -8.28 -5.53
N ALA A 157 22.16 -8.62 -4.79
CA ALA A 157 22.61 -7.82 -3.66
C ALA A 157 22.96 -6.36 -4.07
N GLU A 158 23.51 -6.18 -5.26
CA GLU A 158 23.85 -4.86 -5.82
C GLU A 158 22.60 -4.03 -6.14
N MET A 159 21.59 -4.65 -6.77
CA MET A 159 20.32 -3.98 -7.06
C MET A 159 19.60 -3.62 -5.77
N LEU A 160 19.50 -4.55 -4.83
CA LEU A 160 18.87 -4.31 -3.55
C LEU A 160 19.55 -3.16 -2.80
N ASP A 161 20.88 -3.18 -2.68
CA ASP A 161 21.62 -2.10 -2.04
C ASP A 161 21.42 -0.75 -2.74
N THR A 162 21.37 -0.73 -4.08
CA THR A 162 21.06 0.48 -4.85
C THR A 162 19.66 1.01 -4.53
N MET A 163 18.63 0.15 -4.56
CA MET A 163 17.25 0.54 -4.25
C MET A 163 17.13 1.08 -2.83
N LEU A 164 17.68 0.38 -1.84
CA LEU A 164 17.64 0.80 -0.44
C LEU A 164 18.36 2.15 -0.24
N LYS A 165 19.54 2.33 -0.85
CA LYS A 165 20.27 3.61 -0.79
C LYS A 165 19.48 4.74 -1.43
N THR A 166 18.89 4.54 -2.62
CA THR A 166 18.11 5.60 -3.29
C THR A 166 16.88 5.96 -2.47
N ILE A 167 16.14 4.97 -1.94
CA ILE A 167 14.99 5.22 -1.08
C ILE A 167 15.40 6.05 0.14
N ILE A 168 16.41 5.58 0.90
CA ILE A 168 16.85 6.25 2.14
C ILE A 168 17.38 7.67 1.86
N ALA A 169 18.05 7.88 0.72
CA ALA A 169 18.54 9.21 0.33
C ALA A 169 17.40 10.22 0.06
N GLY A 170 16.18 9.76 -0.21
CA GLY A 170 14.99 10.60 -0.35
C GLY A 170 14.38 11.10 0.97
N GLN A 171 14.84 10.59 2.12
CA GLN A 171 14.29 10.96 3.43
C GLN A 171 14.61 12.42 3.77
N GLN A 172 13.60 13.17 4.19
CA GLN A 172 13.75 14.57 4.59
C GLN A 172 14.20 14.69 6.05
N SER A 173 14.61 15.90 6.44
CA SER A 173 15.11 16.18 7.80
C SER A 173 14.09 15.96 8.91
N ASP A 174 12.79 15.96 8.59
CA ASP A 174 11.70 15.65 9.52
C ASP A 174 11.44 14.13 9.68
N GLY A 175 12.18 13.30 8.94
CA GLY A 175 12.06 11.85 8.93
C GLY A 175 11.04 11.30 7.93
N GLY A 176 10.22 12.15 7.31
CA GLY A 176 9.26 11.74 6.29
C GLY A 176 9.88 11.59 4.90
N PHE A 177 9.05 11.16 3.95
CA PHE A 177 9.40 11.05 2.54
C PHE A 177 8.45 11.89 1.69
N PRO A 178 8.97 12.58 0.66
CA PRO A 178 8.17 13.36 -0.25
C PRO A 178 7.68 12.53 -1.43
N TYR A 179 6.61 12.95 -2.07
CA TYR A 179 6.16 12.37 -3.35
C TYR A 179 7.28 12.25 -4.41
N CYS A 180 8.14 13.27 -4.50
CA CYS A 180 9.28 13.32 -5.40
C CYS A 180 10.51 13.88 -4.67
N THR A 181 11.68 13.32 -4.94
CA THR A 181 12.97 13.72 -4.34
C THR A 181 13.61 14.93 -5.01
N VAL A 182 13.07 15.38 -6.13
CA VAL A 182 13.48 16.61 -6.82
C VAL A 182 12.29 17.56 -6.95
N ASP A 183 12.54 18.85 -6.75
CA ASP A 183 11.49 19.85 -6.87
C ASP A 183 11.13 20.07 -8.35
N MET A 184 9.95 19.58 -8.74
CA MET A 184 9.38 19.74 -10.08
C MET A 184 8.25 20.79 -10.11
N GLY A 185 8.22 21.69 -9.13
CA GLY A 185 7.18 22.72 -8.98
C GLY A 185 6.11 22.40 -7.93
N TYR A 186 6.25 21.28 -7.22
CA TYR A 186 5.35 20.85 -6.13
C TYR A 186 6.06 20.83 -4.77
N GLY A 187 7.35 21.17 -4.71
CA GLY A 187 8.18 21.03 -3.52
C GLY A 187 8.62 19.58 -3.29
N ILE A 188 9.50 19.42 -2.29
CA ILE A 188 10.02 18.13 -1.80
C ILE A 188 9.60 17.89 -0.34
N SER A 189 8.41 18.35 0.02
CA SER A 189 7.88 18.22 1.38
C SER A 189 7.42 16.81 1.66
N SER A 190 7.70 16.31 2.86
CA SER A 190 7.19 15.04 3.34
C SER A 190 5.66 15.02 3.39
N ASP A 191 5.08 13.88 3.02
CA ASP A 191 3.66 13.59 3.19
C ASP A 191 3.44 12.21 3.83
N VAL A 192 2.31 12.03 4.52
CA VAL A 192 2.04 10.81 5.29
C VAL A 192 1.80 9.59 4.40
N ASP A 193 1.21 9.79 3.22
CA ASP A 193 0.89 8.72 2.27
C ASP A 193 2.18 8.09 1.72
N THR A 194 3.06 8.92 1.15
CA THR A 194 4.36 8.51 0.60
C THR A 194 5.27 7.97 1.68
N THR A 195 5.26 8.57 2.88
CA THR A 195 6.04 8.06 4.01
C THR A 195 5.58 6.66 4.41
N ALA A 196 4.27 6.43 4.54
CA ALA A 196 3.73 5.13 4.89
C ALA A 196 3.99 4.08 3.79
N MET A 197 3.79 4.41 2.51
CA MET A 197 4.13 3.53 1.40
C MET A 197 5.62 3.19 1.32
N THR A 198 6.49 4.12 1.71
CA THR A 198 7.94 3.87 1.81
C THR A 198 8.25 2.89 2.94
N VAL A 199 7.61 3.04 4.11
CA VAL A 199 7.74 2.08 5.21
C VAL A 199 7.26 0.69 4.79
N GLN A 200 6.16 0.59 4.03
CA GLN A 200 5.69 -0.70 3.48
C GLN A 200 6.78 -1.39 2.65
N ALA A 201 7.41 -0.68 1.71
CA ALA A 201 8.48 -1.24 0.86
C ALA A 201 9.73 -1.67 1.65
N LEU A 202 10.03 -0.96 2.74
CA LEU A 202 11.20 -1.20 3.58
C LEU A 202 10.98 -2.27 4.68
N ALA A 203 9.73 -2.59 5.03
CA ALA A 203 9.38 -3.40 6.19
C ALA A 203 10.10 -4.76 6.25
N LYS A 204 10.25 -5.45 5.11
CA LYS A 204 10.95 -6.75 5.01
C LYS A 204 12.41 -6.69 5.47
N TYR A 205 13.05 -5.53 5.36
CA TYR A 205 14.46 -5.31 5.68
C TYR A 205 14.68 -4.65 7.05
N TYR A 206 13.60 -4.32 7.76
CA TYR A 206 13.65 -3.58 9.03
C TYR A 206 14.54 -4.23 10.10
N ASN A 207 14.52 -5.56 10.20
CA ASN A 207 15.30 -6.31 11.19
C ASN A 207 16.66 -6.81 10.68
N THR A 208 17.00 -6.54 9.41
CA THR A 208 18.18 -7.13 8.75
C THR A 208 19.16 -6.10 8.19
N ASP A 209 18.75 -4.83 8.02
CA ASP A 209 19.62 -3.73 7.61
C ASP A 209 19.46 -2.54 8.56
N GLU A 210 20.54 -2.18 9.27
CA GLU A 210 20.52 -1.09 10.26
C GLU A 210 20.20 0.28 9.65
N ARG A 211 20.55 0.51 8.38
CA ARG A 211 20.24 1.76 7.66
C ARG A 211 18.74 1.86 7.42
N VAL A 212 18.12 0.73 7.05
CA VAL A 212 16.69 0.64 6.87
C VAL A 212 15.98 0.84 8.20
N LYS A 213 16.47 0.19 9.28
CA LYS A 213 15.89 0.37 10.62
C LYS A 213 15.88 1.84 11.05
N ASP A 214 17.01 2.53 10.97
CA ASP A 214 17.11 3.95 11.35
C ASP A 214 16.17 4.83 10.51
N SER A 215 16.08 4.58 9.20
CA SER A 215 15.20 5.33 8.31
C SER A 215 13.72 5.08 8.62
N VAL A 216 13.31 3.82 8.84
CA VAL A 216 11.94 3.46 9.22
C VAL A 216 11.56 4.03 10.58
N ASP A 217 12.44 3.98 11.57
CA ASP A 217 12.17 4.53 12.92
C ASP A 217 11.90 6.06 12.84
N LYS A 218 12.66 6.79 12.01
CA LYS A 218 12.40 8.21 11.72
C LYS A 218 11.08 8.44 10.99
N ALA A 219 10.75 7.59 10.02
CA ALA A 219 9.49 7.67 9.29
C ALA A 219 8.28 7.41 10.19
N LEU A 220 8.35 6.45 11.11
CA LEU A 220 7.31 6.20 12.11
C LEU A 220 7.14 7.40 13.06
N ALA A 221 8.26 8.04 13.46
CA ALA A 221 8.22 9.27 14.25
C ALA A 221 7.50 10.40 13.50
N TYR A 222 7.81 10.60 12.21
CA TYR A 222 7.09 11.54 11.35
C TYR A 222 5.60 11.20 11.24
N ILE A 223 5.25 9.95 10.91
CA ILE A 223 3.86 9.48 10.77
C ILE A 223 3.06 9.80 12.03
N LYS A 224 3.65 9.61 13.21
CA LYS A 224 2.98 9.88 14.49
C LYS A 224 2.63 11.35 14.69
N THR A 225 3.36 12.28 14.08
CA THR A 225 3.02 13.71 14.08
C THR A 225 1.81 14.04 13.19
N GLN A 226 1.45 13.14 12.27
CA GLN A 226 0.34 13.29 11.34
C GLN A 226 -0.95 12.62 11.84
N GLN A 227 -0.97 12.17 13.10
CA GLN A 227 -2.11 11.50 13.71
C GLN A 227 -3.05 12.49 14.43
N PHE A 228 -4.34 12.38 14.16
CA PHE A 228 -5.40 13.15 14.83
C PHE A 228 -5.89 12.47 16.13
N ASP A 229 -6.65 13.19 16.95
CA ASP A 229 -7.16 12.71 18.25
C ASP A 229 -8.17 11.56 18.14
N ASP A 230 -8.84 11.41 16.99
CA ASP A 230 -9.71 10.27 16.67
C ASP A 230 -8.95 9.03 16.17
N GLY A 231 -7.62 9.13 16.06
CA GLY A 231 -6.74 8.08 15.58
C GLY A 231 -6.53 8.06 14.06
N SER A 232 -7.27 8.86 13.27
CA SER A 232 -7.05 8.98 11.83
C SER A 232 -5.73 9.68 11.48
N PHE A 233 -5.31 9.56 10.23
CA PHE A 233 -4.16 10.26 9.66
C PHE A 233 -4.57 11.15 8.49
N GLY A 234 -3.69 12.09 8.17
CA GLY A 234 -3.82 13.01 7.06
C GLY A 234 -2.89 14.21 7.25
N TYR A 235 -3.26 15.36 6.72
CA TYR A 235 -2.44 16.58 6.80
C TYR A 235 -2.86 17.41 8.02
N VAL A 236 -2.20 17.19 9.17
CA VAL A 236 -2.52 17.88 10.44
C VAL A 236 -2.41 19.40 10.32
N ALA A 237 -1.42 19.91 9.58
CA ALA A 237 -1.24 21.35 9.34
C ALA A 237 -2.46 22.02 8.68
N TRP A 238 -3.30 21.24 8.01
CA TRP A 238 -4.50 21.69 7.30
C TRP A 238 -5.79 21.15 7.91
N ASN A 239 -5.70 20.47 9.06
CA ASN A 239 -6.80 19.75 9.69
C ASN A 239 -7.58 18.86 8.70
N SER A 240 -6.85 18.23 7.77
CA SER A 240 -7.42 17.39 6.71
C SER A 240 -7.19 15.92 7.05
N LYS A 241 -8.27 15.22 7.41
CA LYS A 241 -8.27 13.80 7.71
C LYS A 241 -8.59 13.00 6.44
N SER A 242 -7.99 11.83 6.26
CA SER A 242 -8.18 11.01 5.06
C SER A 242 -8.28 9.52 5.42
N GLY A 243 -9.24 8.83 4.78
CA GLY A 243 -9.34 7.38 4.85
C GLY A 243 -8.17 6.69 4.16
N GLU A 244 -7.70 7.26 3.04
CA GLU A 244 -6.54 6.82 2.26
C GLU A 244 -5.24 6.90 3.09
N SER A 245 -4.93 8.06 3.66
CA SER A 245 -3.75 8.23 4.51
C SER A 245 -3.79 7.32 5.73
N THR A 246 -4.95 7.20 6.37
CA THR A 246 -5.15 6.28 7.49
C THR A 246 -4.90 4.83 7.06
N SER A 247 -5.34 4.46 5.85
CA SER A 247 -5.17 3.14 5.28
C SER A 247 -3.70 2.80 5.03
N GLN A 248 -2.95 3.71 4.40
CA GLN A 248 -1.52 3.48 4.14
C GLN A 248 -0.72 3.29 5.42
N VAL A 249 -1.03 4.06 6.47
CA VAL A 249 -0.41 3.90 7.78
C VAL A 249 -0.77 2.54 8.40
N ILE A 250 -2.04 2.13 8.38
CA ILE A 250 -2.45 0.81 8.89
C ILE A 250 -1.67 -0.31 8.20
N ILE A 251 -1.54 -0.27 6.87
CA ILE A 251 -0.80 -1.27 6.09
C ILE A 251 0.67 -1.29 6.53
N ALA A 252 1.31 -0.11 6.62
CA ALA A 252 2.71 0.02 7.06
C ALA A 252 2.94 -0.58 8.46
N LEU A 253 2.07 -0.26 9.42
CA LEU A 253 2.15 -0.80 10.78
C LEU A 253 2.00 -2.32 10.78
N CYS A 254 1.01 -2.84 10.07
CA CYS A 254 0.76 -4.29 10.00
C CYS A 254 1.95 -5.03 9.37
N MET A 255 2.59 -4.46 8.35
CA MET A 255 3.79 -5.05 7.73
C MET A 255 5.00 -5.10 8.67
N LEU A 256 5.10 -4.16 9.62
CA LEU A 256 6.11 -4.18 10.68
C LEU A 256 5.72 -5.07 11.88
N GLY A 257 4.53 -5.68 11.86
CA GLY A 257 4.00 -6.46 12.98
C GLY A 257 3.49 -5.60 14.14
N ILE A 258 3.27 -4.31 13.90
CA ILE A 258 2.76 -3.36 14.90
C ILE A 258 1.22 -3.37 14.85
N ASP A 259 0.56 -3.63 15.97
CA ASP A 259 -0.90 -3.60 16.06
C ASP A 259 -1.38 -2.13 15.97
N PRO A 260 -2.11 -1.73 14.90
CA PRO A 260 -2.60 -0.37 14.75
C PRO A 260 -3.62 0.01 15.84
N THR A 261 -4.23 -0.95 16.52
CA THR A 261 -5.14 -0.73 17.66
C THR A 261 -4.41 -0.72 19.01
N GLY A 262 -3.09 -0.89 19.01
CA GLY A 262 -2.26 -0.86 20.21
C GLY A 262 -2.20 0.51 20.87
N SER A 263 -1.74 0.55 22.13
CA SER A 263 -1.60 1.79 22.91
C SER A 263 -0.67 2.82 22.28
N GLU A 264 0.25 2.38 21.41
CA GLU A 264 1.17 3.26 20.72
C GLU A 264 0.48 4.21 19.74
N TYR A 265 -0.59 3.74 19.10
CA TYR A 265 -1.36 4.44 18.08
C TYR A 265 -2.81 4.73 18.49
N SER A 266 -3.24 4.28 19.67
CA SER A 266 -4.55 4.65 20.21
C SER A 266 -4.51 6.02 20.88
N LYS A 267 -5.56 6.80 20.64
CA LYS A 267 -5.82 8.11 21.24
C LYS A 267 -7.09 8.02 22.10
N ALA A 268 -7.47 9.13 22.73
CA ALA A 268 -8.66 9.17 23.59
C ALA A 268 -9.94 8.86 22.81
N ASP A 269 -10.05 9.35 21.57
CA ASP A 269 -11.29 9.31 20.79
C ASP A 269 -11.31 8.20 19.73
N GLY A 270 -10.24 7.39 19.64
CA GLY A 270 -10.18 6.30 18.69
C GLY A 270 -8.78 5.77 18.43
N ASN A 271 -8.69 4.87 17.46
CA ASN A 271 -7.46 4.32 16.91
C ASN A 271 -7.56 4.31 15.37
N PRO A 272 -6.45 4.11 14.64
CA PRO A 272 -6.43 4.10 13.18
C PRO A 272 -7.50 3.22 12.55
N VAL A 273 -7.69 2.00 13.04
CA VAL A 273 -8.68 1.05 12.48
C VAL A 273 -10.10 1.53 12.75
N SER A 274 -10.40 2.01 13.96
CA SER A 274 -11.74 2.51 14.27
C SER A 274 -12.08 3.79 13.53
N ALA A 275 -11.08 4.62 13.25
CA ALA A 275 -11.25 5.87 12.53
C ALA A 275 -11.69 5.64 11.07
N LEU A 276 -11.37 4.49 10.46
CA LEU A 276 -11.82 4.18 9.09
C LEU A 276 -13.34 4.24 8.92
N ALA A 277 -14.12 3.94 9.96
CA ALA A 277 -15.58 3.94 9.90
C ALA A 277 -16.17 5.31 9.49
N GLN A 278 -15.48 6.41 9.80
CA GLN A 278 -15.97 7.77 9.47
C GLN A 278 -15.84 8.12 7.98
N PHE A 279 -15.04 7.35 7.24
CA PHE A 279 -14.79 7.55 5.81
C PHE A 279 -15.57 6.56 4.94
N VAL A 280 -16.55 5.83 5.50
CA VAL A 280 -17.41 4.92 4.74
C VAL A 280 -18.83 5.44 4.73
N ASP A 281 -19.43 5.52 3.54
CA ASP A 281 -20.85 5.76 3.39
C ASP A 281 -21.63 4.50 3.78
N SER A 282 -22.35 4.58 4.89
CA SER A 282 -23.17 3.48 5.40
C SER A 282 -24.26 2.98 4.45
N SER A 283 -24.68 3.80 3.47
CA SER A 283 -25.76 3.45 2.54
C SER A 283 -25.26 2.62 1.35
N THR A 284 -24.08 2.96 0.81
CA THR A 284 -23.47 2.31 -0.35
C THR A 284 -22.42 1.26 0.04
N GLY A 285 -21.81 1.40 1.22
CA GLY A 285 -20.65 0.64 1.65
C GLY A 285 -19.33 1.12 1.03
N ALA A 286 -19.36 2.21 0.26
CA ALA A 286 -18.18 2.79 -0.38
C ALA A 286 -17.37 3.60 0.61
N ALA A 287 -16.05 3.62 0.43
CA ALA A 287 -15.25 4.69 1.01
C ALA A 287 -15.52 6.02 0.31
N LEU A 288 -15.32 7.09 1.05
CA LEU A 288 -15.54 8.47 0.61
C LEU A 288 -14.20 9.15 0.30
N ASP A 289 -14.18 9.89 -0.81
CA ASP A 289 -13.06 10.80 -1.12
C ASP A 289 -13.11 12.09 -0.28
N TYR A 290 -12.15 12.99 -0.51
CA TYR A 290 -12.07 14.31 0.15
C TYR A 290 -13.27 15.23 -0.14
N SER A 291 -14.08 14.92 -1.15
CA SER A 291 -15.34 15.62 -1.48
C SER A 291 -16.57 14.91 -0.92
N ASN A 292 -16.37 13.93 -0.03
CA ASN A 292 -17.40 13.07 0.55
C ASN A 292 -18.24 12.33 -0.50
N GLN A 293 -17.63 11.91 -1.60
CA GLN A 293 -18.29 11.08 -2.62
C GLN A 293 -17.77 9.64 -2.60
N PRO A 294 -18.65 8.64 -2.84
CA PRO A 294 -18.23 7.25 -3.08
C PRO A 294 -17.11 7.17 -4.11
N ASN A 295 -16.00 6.53 -3.76
CA ASN A 295 -14.79 6.53 -4.57
C ASN A 295 -14.10 5.16 -4.58
N THR A 296 -13.75 4.66 -5.77
CA THR A 296 -13.08 3.37 -5.97
C THR A 296 -11.69 3.33 -5.34
N LEU A 297 -10.89 4.40 -5.50
CA LEU A 297 -9.55 4.50 -4.92
C LEU A 297 -9.57 4.45 -3.40
N SER A 298 -10.39 5.29 -2.79
CA SER A 298 -10.58 5.28 -1.34
C SER A 298 -11.02 3.88 -0.88
N SER A 299 -11.88 3.23 -1.67
CA SER A 299 -12.47 1.94 -1.30
C SER A 299 -11.46 0.80 -1.32
N TYR A 300 -10.63 0.68 -2.38
CA TYR A 300 -9.61 -0.38 -2.39
C TYR A 300 -8.53 -0.13 -1.35
N GLN A 301 -8.13 1.11 -1.08
CA GLN A 301 -7.12 1.38 -0.06
C GLN A 301 -7.63 1.02 1.35
N MET A 302 -8.87 1.39 1.66
CA MET A 302 -9.48 1.04 2.95
C MET A 302 -9.68 -0.47 3.08
N LEU A 303 -10.05 -1.16 2.00
CA LEU A 303 -10.14 -2.62 2.02
C LEU A 303 -8.76 -3.27 2.22
N MET A 304 -7.70 -2.74 1.59
CA MET A 304 -6.32 -3.22 1.78
C MET A 304 -5.87 -3.06 3.23
N ALA A 305 -6.21 -1.94 3.88
CA ALA A 305 -5.90 -1.70 5.27
C ALA A 305 -6.64 -2.66 6.22
N LEU A 306 -7.95 -2.85 6.01
CA LEU A 306 -8.73 -3.80 6.80
C LEU A 306 -8.26 -5.24 6.61
N ASN A 307 -7.93 -5.65 5.38
CA ASN A 307 -7.36 -6.97 5.11
C ASN A 307 -5.97 -7.14 5.75
N SER A 308 -5.13 -6.11 5.74
CA SER A 308 -3.82 -6.13 6.41
C SER A 308 -3.95 -6.28 7.93
N TYR A 309 -4.91 -5.57 8.52
CA TYR A 309 -5.21 -5.68 9.94
C TYR A 309 -5.75 -7.08 10.31
N GLU A 310 -6.69 -7.62 9.53
CA GLU A 310 -7.22 -8.97 9.73
C GLU A 310 -6.12 -10.04 9.64
N ARG A 311 -5.26 -9.96 8.62
CA ARG A 311 -4.08 -10.83 8.46
C ARG A 311 -3.18 -10.79 9.69
N LEU A 312 -2.85 -9.58 10.19
CA LEU A 312 -2.04 -9.42 11.40
C LEU A 312 -2.71 -10.07 12.62
N LYS A 313 -4.01 -9.87 12.83
CA LYS A 313 -4.74 -10.46 13.97
C LYS A 313 -4.79 -11.98 13.91
N ASN A 314 -4.82 -12.55 12.71
CA ASN A 314 -4.85 -13.98 12.48
C ASN A 314 -3.46 -14.63 12.41
N GLY A 315 -2.39 -13.82 12.41
CA GLY A 315 -1.02 -14.33 12.23
C GLY A 315 -0.72 -14.82 10.81
N GLU A 316 -1.47 -14.35 9.82
CA GLU A 316 -1.28 -14.66 8.41
C GLU A 316 -0.14 -13.82 7.81
N ALA A 317 0.37 -14.21 6.63
CA ALA A 317 1.36 -13.38 5.96
C ALA A 317 0.75 -12.02 5.57
N ASN A 318 1.56 -10.96 5.60
CA ASN A 318 1.11 -9.61 5.26
C ASN A 318 0.61 -9.52 3.80
N ILE A 319 -0.12 -8.46 3.47
CA ILE A 319 -0.82 -8.33 2.18
C ILE A 319 0.12 -8.42 0.96
N TYR A 320 1.38 -7.99 1.10
CA TYR A 320 2.43 -8.04 0.07
C TYR A 320 3.43 -9.19 0.27
N THR A 321 3.02 -10.24 0.95
CA THR A 321 3.70 -11.54 0.92
C THR A 321 2.85 -12.50 0.11
N PHE A 322 3.40 -13.07 -0.96
CA PHE A 322 2.68 -14.08 -1.72
C PHE A 322 2.68 -15.39 -0.94
N GLU A 323 1.50 -15.99 -0.80
CA GLU A 323 1.34 -17.28 -0.16
C GLU A 323 1.06 -18.29 -1.26
N HIS A 324 1.93 -19.28 -1.44
CA HIS A 324 1.59 -20.43 -2.25
C HIS A 324 0.39 -21.12 -1.64
N ALA A 325 -0.62 -21.45 -2.45
CA ALA A 325 -1.64 -22.39 -2.01
C ALA A 325 -0.92 -23.65 -1.50
N PRO A 326 -1.29 -24.21 -0.33
CA PRO A 326 -0.65 -25.40 0.18
C PRO A 326 -0.72 -26.46 -0.93
N THR A 327 0.45 -26.87 -1.42
CA THR A 327 0.54 -27.97 -2.37
C THR A 327 -0.06 -29.18 -1.66
N PRO A 328 -1.09 -29.85 -2.21
CA PRO A 328 -1.56 -31.09 -1.63
C PRO A 328 -0.34 -32.00 -1.48
N GLU A 329 -0.05 -32.44 -0.26
CA GLU A 329 1.06 -33.36 -0.03
C GLU A 329 0.94 -34.54 -1.00
N PRO A 330 2.01 -34.90 -1.73
CA PRO A 330 1.98 -36.07 -2.59
C PRO A 330 1.84 -37.35 -1.76
N GLY A 331 0.60 -37.79 -1.55
CA GLY A 331 0.23 -39.21 -1.58
C GLY A 331 -0.28 -39.84 -0.29
N SER A 332 -1.49 -40.39 -0.40
CA SER A 332 -1.64 -41.85 -0.27
C SER A 332 -2.83 -42.34 -1.11
N ASP A 333 -2.62 -42.59 -2.40
CA ASP A 333 -3.17 -43.84 -2.94
C ASP A 333 -2.34 -44.38 -4.10
N LYS A 334 -2.14 -45.69 -4.04
CA LYS A 334 -1.32 -46.46 -4.98
C LYS A 334 -2.19 -46.87 -6.17
N THR A 335 -1.86 -46.39 -7.36
CA THR A 335 -2.00 -47.25 -8.55
C THR A 335 -1.03 -46.91 -9.67
N SER A 336 -0.34 -47.96 -10.10
CA SER A 336 0.62 -48.08 -11.18
C SER A 336 0.05 -47.63 -12.54
N GLY A 337 0.87 -46.92 -13.32
CA GLY A 337 0.61 -46.59 -14.72
C GLY A 337 1.82 -45.97 -15.41
N THR A 338 2.78 -46.81 -15.80
CA THR A 338 3.96 -46.45 -16.59
C THR A 338 3.56 -45.86 -17.95
N THR A 339 4.06 -44.67 -18.30
CA THR A 339 4.51 -44.42 -19.68
C THR A 339 5.59 -43.33 -19.71
N SER A 340 6.70 -43.68 -20.36
CA SER A 340 7.89 -42.86 -20.58
C SER A 340 7.77 -42.16 -21.93
N VAL A 341 8.05 -40.85 -22.01
CA VAL A 341 8.52 -40.20 -23.26
C VAL A 341 9.50 -39.05 -22.93
N THR A 342 10.77 -39.37 -23.15
CA THR A 342 11.80 -38.66 -23.95
C THR A 342 12.00 -37.14 -23.82
N LYS A 343 13.23 -36.80 -23.41
CA LYS A 343 13.90 -35.49 -23.46
C LYS A 343 14.50 -35.24 -24.85
N THR A 344 14.84 -33.97 -25.13
CA THR A 344 15.63 -33.36 -26.24
C THR A 344 14.70 -32.53 -27.16
N GLU A 345 14.90 -31.24 -27.44
CA GLU A 345 16.16 -30.56 -27.78
C GLU A 345 16.12 -29.03 -27.56
N THR A 346 17.32 -28.47 -27.41
CA THR A 346 17.77 -27.07 -27.33
C THR A 346 17.22 -26.16 -28.43
N ALA A 347 16.81 -24.94 -28.09
CA ALA A 347 16.67 -23.83 -29.04
C ALA A 347 17.19 -22.51 -28.44
N GLU A 348 17.69 -21.68 -29.33
CA GLU A 348 18.75 -20.70 -29.17
C GLU A 348 18.40 -19.46 -28.34
N ALA A 349 19.44 -18.92 -27.69
CA ALA A 349 19.43 -17.62 -27.05
C ALA A 349 19.28 -16.50 -28.10
N THR A 350 18.06 -16.01 -28.28
CA THR A 350 17.83 -14.72 -28.93
C THR A 350 18.16 -13.61 -27.94
N THR A 351 19.22 -12.87 -28.26
CA THR A 351 19.61 -11.61 -27.61
C THR A 351 18.41 -10.69 -27.46
N VAL A 352 17.95 -10.51 -26.22
CA VAL A 352 16.96 -9.49 -25.82
C VAL A 352 17.57 -8.13 -26.14
N LYS A 353 17.03 -7.45 -27.14
CA LYS A 353 17.28 -6.02 -27.32
C LYS A 353 16.66 -5.32 -26.11
N THR A 354 17.51 -4.75 -25.27
CA THR A 354 17.14 -3.84 -24.19
C THR A 354 16.22 -2.76 -24.76
N VAL A 355 14.96 -2.78 -24.33
CA VAL A 355 14.03 -1.68 -24.58
C VAL A 355 14.40 -0.60 -23.56
N ASP A 356 14.76 0.59 -24.04
CA ASP A 356 14.97 1.76 -23.17
C ASP A 356 13.63 2.08 -22.49
N ILE A 357 13.51 1.70 -21.21
CA ILE A 357 12.38 2.10 -20.37
C ILE A 357 12.49 3.63 -20.20
N PRO A 358 11.45 4.41 -20.52
CA PRO A 358 11.51 5.86 -20.42
C PRO A 358 11.93 6.32 -19.02
N ARG A 359 12.92 7.21 -18.95
CA ARG A 359 13.20 7.95 -17.72
C ARG A 359 11.97 8.79 -17.42
N THR A 360 11.48 8.72 -16.18
CA THR A 360 10.48 9.71 -15.72
C THR A 360 11.14 11.09 -15.80
N GLY A 361 10.61 11.97 -16.66
CA GLY A 361 11.15 13.31 -16.91
C GLY A 361 11.53 13.66 -18.35
N SER A 362 11.50 12.71 -19.30
CA SER A 362 11.62 13.04 -20.74
C SER A 362 10.25 13.08 -21.42
N SER A 363 9.77 14.30 -21.67
CA SER A 363 8.72 14.71 -22.62
C SER A 363 7.23 14.52 -22.23
N ASN A 364 6.63 15.62 -21.76
CA ASN A 364 5.34 16.20 -22.18
C ASN A 364 4.09 15.31 -22.36
N ILE A 365 3.81 14.35 -21.49
CA ILE A 365 2.43 13.89 -21.28
C ILE A 365 2.14 13.89 -19.78
N ILE A 366 1.54 15.00 -19.35
CA ILE A 366 0.92 15.15 -18.03
C ILE A 366 -0.39 14.37 -18.10
N LEU A 367 -0.39 13.11 -17.67
CA LEU A 367 -1.62 12.47 -17.22
C LEU A 367 -1.74 12.76 -15.73
N MET A 368 -2.50 13.80 -15.40
CA MET A 368 -2.87 14.11 -14.01
C MET A 368 -3.84 13.02 -13.54
N SER A 369 -3.35 12.06 -12.76
CA SER A 369 -4.20 11.37 -11.79
C SER A 369 -4.47 12.36 -10.65
N SER A 370 -5.55 13.10 -10.79
CA SER A 370 -6.04 14.11 -9.87
C SER A 370 -6.49 13.48 -8.55
N ALA A 371 -5.55 13.33 -7.62
CA ALA A 371 -5.84 13.19 -6.19
C ALA A 371 -4.81 13.89 -5.28
N ALA A 372 -3.62 14.25 -5.78
CA ALA A 372 -2.54 14.84 -4.97
C ALA A 372 -2.28 16.34 -5.19
N LEU A 373 -3.11 17.07 -5.97
CA LEU A 373 -2.77 18.44 -6.41
C LEU A 373 -3.73 19.56 -5.97
N MET A 374 -4.70 19.32 -5.09
CA MET A 374 -5.61 20.37 -4.61
C MET A 374 -5.21 21.03 -3.28
N VAL A 375 -3.91 21.30 -3.09
CA VAL A 375 -3.46 22.17 -1.97
C VAL A 375 -2.53 23.31 -2.42
N LEU A 376 -1.95 23.29 -3.63
CA LEU A 376 -1.11 24.41 -4.10
C LEU A 376 -1.89 25.65 -4.55
N SER A 377 -3.20 25.55 -4.80
CA SER A 377 -4.03 26.71 -5.18
C SER A 377 -4.32 27.67 -4.01
N GLY A 378 -4.14 27.25 -2.75
CA GLY A 378 -4.35 28.10 -1.56
C GLY A 378 -3.21 29.09 -1.28
N VAL A 379 -1.97 28.77 -1.69
CA VAL A 379 -0.77 29.58 -1.36
C VAL A 379 -0.57 30.74 -2.35
N ILE A 380 -1.08 30.63 -3.57
CA ILE A 380 -0.90 31.67 -4.61
C ILE A 380 -1.89 32.85 -4.42
N ILE A 381 -3.05 32.63 -3.79
CA ILE A 381 -4.04 33.71 -3.61
C ILE A 381 -3.72 34.58 -2.38
N ALA A 382 -3.10 34.02 -1.33
CA ALA A 382 -2.75 34.78 -0.13
C ALA A 382 -1.50 35.68 -0.32
N SER A 383 -0.56 35.31 -1.19
CA SER A 383 0.64 36.12 -1.45
C SER A 383 0.40 37.31 -2.38
N LYS A 384 -0.65 37.28 -3.22
CA LYS A 384 -1.01 38.44 -4.06
C LYS A 384 -1.76 39.54 -3.31
N LYS A 385 -2.47 39.21 -2.23
CA LYS A 385 -3.31 40.20 -1.51
C LYS A 385 -2.52 41.11 -0.54
N ASN A 386 -1.29 40.73 -0.18
CA ASN A 386 -0.42 41.53 0.71
C ASN A 386 0.52 42.49 -0.02
N ASN A 387 0.53 42.52 -1.36
CA ASN A 387 1.38 43.42 -2.15
C ASN A 387 0.61 44.59 -2.81
N GLU A 388 -0.67 44.78 -2.49
CA GLU A 388 -1.48 45.92 -2.98
C GLU A 388 -1.83 46.95 -1.89
N GLU A 389 -1.27 46.84 -0.68
CA GLU A 389 -1.40 47.86 0.38
C GLU A 389 -0.04 48.36 0.94
N GLN A 390 0.86 48.79 0.04
CA GLN A 390 1.92 49.76 0.37
C GLN A 390 1.98 50.90 -0.64
#